data_AF-A0A3S3MA84-F1
#
_entry.id   AF-A0A3S3MA84-F1
#
_cell.length_a   1.000
_cell.length_b   1.000
_cell.length_c   1.000
_cell.angle_alpha   90.00
_cell.angle_beta   90.00
_cell.angle_gamma   90.00
#
_symmetry.space_group_name_H-M   'P 1'
#
loop_
_entity.id
_entity.type
_entity.pdbx_description
1 polymer ?
#
loop_
_entity_poly.entity_id
_entity_poly.type
_entity_poly.pdbx_seq_one_letter_code
_entity_poly.pdbx_strand_id
1 'polypeptide(L)' 'MKTCATVFTIGSGAALAFGWIALAAPPDEPTALHSLNILLAAAGAGAALLAWARLKRGC' A
#
# COMPACT_ATOMS: atom_id res chain seq x y z
N MET A 1 8.46 -18.77 0.54
CA MET A 1 7.11 -18.65 -0.07
C MET A 1 6.12 -17.94 0.85
N LYS A 2 5.92 -18.44 2.08
CA LYS A 2 4.89 -17.92 2.99
C LYS A 2 5.06 -16.41 3.31
N THR A 3 6.28 -15.97 3.63
CA THR A 3 6.59 -14.57 3.93
C THR A 3 6.36 -13.62 2.76
N CYS A 4 6.80 -13.97 1.54
CA CYS A 4 6.56 -13.12 0.37
C CYS A 4 5.06 -13.01 0.04
N ALA A 5 4.29 -14.08 0.21
CA ALA A 5 2.84 -14.03 0.08
C ALA A 5 2.18 -13.13 1.13
N THR A 6 2.62 -13.18 2.39
CA THR A 6 2.11 -12.31 3.46
C THR A 6 2.43 -10.84 3.20
N VAL A 7 3.64 -10.52 2.74
CA VAL A 7 4.02 -9.13 2.42
C VAL A 7 3.24 -8.61 1.22
N PHE A 8 2.97 -9.46 0.23
CA PHE A 8 2.13 -9.11 -0.91
C PHE A 8 0.70 -8.77 -0.49
N THR A 9 0.06 -9.60 0.35
CA THR A 9 -1.32 -9.35 0.80
C THR A 9 -1.42 -8.15 1.71
N ILE A 10 -0.51 -7.99 2.67
CA ILE A 10 -0.48 -6.81 3.55
C ILE A 10 -0.22 -5.53 2.75
N GLY A 11 0.77 -5.55 1.83
CA GLY A 11 1.09 -4.39 1.00
C GLY A 11 -0.07 -3.99 0.09
N SER A 12 -0.74 -4.96 -0.53
CA SER A 12 -1.90 -4.71 -1.40
C SER A 12 -3.10 -4.20 -0.59
N GLY A 13 -3.35 -4.77 0.58
CA GLY A 13 -4.41 -4.32 1.49
C GLY A 13 -4.16 -2.90 2.01
N ALA A 14 -2.94 -2.59 2.41
CA ALA A 14 -2.55 -1.24 2.81
C ALA A 14 -2.69 -0.23 1.67
N ALA A 15 -2.22 -0.58 0.46
CA ALA A 15 -2.35 0.28 -0.72
C ALA A 15 -3.80 0.64 -1.02
N LEU A 16 -4.71 -0.35 -0.97
CA LEU A 16 -6.13 -0.14 -1.20
C LEU A 16 -6.79 0.65 -0.07
N ALA A 17 -6.49 0.34 1.19
CA ALA A 17 -7.08 1.04 2.33
C ALA A 17 -6.66 2.52 2.37
N PHE A 18 -5.36 2.79 2.33
CA PHE A 18 -4.86 4.18 2.37
C PHE A 18 -5.14 4.94 1.07
N GLY A 19 -5.14 4.27 -0.08
CA GLY A 19 -5.54 4.87 -1.36
C GLY A 19 -7.02 5.24 -1.36
N TRP A 20 -7.89 4.40 -0.78
CA TRP A 20 -9.30 4.71 -0.61
C TRP A 20 -9.53 5.87 0.35
N ILE A 21 -8.81 5.90 1.49
CA ILE A 21 -8.88 7.01 2.45
C ILE A 21 -8.43 8.32 1.80
N ALA A 22 -7.35 8.30 1.01
CA ALA A 22 -6.91 9.47 0.27
C ALA A 22 -7.98 9.92 -0.75
N LEU A 23 -8.63 9.01 -1.45
CA LEU A 23 -9.66 9.36 -2.43
C LEU A 23 -10.97 9.86 -1.78
N ALA A 24 -11.34 9.30 -0.64
CA ALA A 24 -12.54 9.67 0.12
C ALA A 24 -12.31 10.85 1.08
N ALA A 25 -11.13 11.45 1.08
CA ALA A 25 -10.77 12.52 2.00
C ALA A 25 -11.68 13.75 1.80
N PRO A 26 -12.34 14.25 2.86
CA PRO A 26 -13.13 15.48 2.79
C PRO A 26 -12.22 16.70 2.55
N PRO A 27 -12.72 17.75 1.89
CA PRO A 27 -11.91 18.92 1.49
C PRO A 27 -11.37 19.74 2.68
N ASP A 28 -11.96 19.59 3.86
CA ASP A 28 -11.53 20.26 5.10
C ASP A 28 -10.43 19.49 5.87
N GLU A 29 -9.96 18.35 5.36
CA GLU A 29 -8.97 17.53 6.05
C GLU A 29 -7.56 18.15 5.99
N PRO A 30 -6.74 18.05 7.07
CA PRO A 30 -5.38 18.59 7.06
C PRO A 30 -4.55 17.98 5.92
N THR A 31 -3.95 18.82 5.09
CA THR A 31 -3.10 18.40 3.97
C THR A 31 -1.95 17.48 4.38
N ALA A 32 -1.48 17.60 5.63
CA ALA A 32 -0.49 16.70 6.23
C ALA A 32 -1.01 15.25 6.38
N LEU A 33 -2.27 15.06 6.78
CA LEU A 33 -2.88 13.74 6.89
C LEU A 33 -3.14 13.13 5.52
N HIS A 34 -3.64 13.94 4.59
CA HIS A 34 -3.88 13.51 3.22
C HIS A 34 -2.59 13.06 2.51
N SER A 35 -1.51 13.83 2.64
CA SER A 35 -0.20 13.46 2.08
C SER A 35 0.41 12.22 2.75
N LEU A 36 0.22 12.03 4.06
CA LEU A 36 0.58 10.79 4.76
C LEU A 36 -0.17 9.57 4.22
N ASN A 37 -1.48 9.68 4.00
CA ASN A 37 -2.29 8.59 3.44
C ASN A 37 -1.80 8.21 2.03
N ILE A 38 -1.48 9.20 1.19
CA ILE A 38 -0.92 8.95 -0.15
C ILE A 38 0.46 8.26 -0.05
N LEU A 39 1.32 8.71 0.85
CA LEU A 39 2.65 8.10 1.07
C LEU A 39 2.54 6.65 1.55
N LEU A 40 1.63 6.36 2.48
CA LEU A 40 1.39 5.00 2.95
C LEU A 40 0.80 4.12 1.84
N ALA A 41 -0.11 4.66 1.03
CA ALA A 41 -0.67 3.94 -0.12
C ALA A 41 0.43 3.58 -1.14
N ALA A 42 1.31 4.54 -1.46
CA ALA A 42 2.44 4.34 -2.37
C ALA A 42 3.45 3.32 -1.81
N ALA A 43 3.77 3.41 -0.50
CA ALA A 43 4.65 2.46 0.17
C ALA A 43 4.07 1.03 0.18
N GLY A 44 2.78 0.88 0.47
CA GLY A 44 2.07 -0.40 0.41
C GLY A 44 2.08 -1.00 -1.00
N ALA A 45 1.81 -0.19 -2.02
CA ALA A 45 1.85 -0.61 -3.42
C ALA A 45 3.26 -1.02 -3.86
N GLY A 46 4.28 -0.25 -3.47
CA GLY A 46 5.68 -0.58 -3.72
C GLY A 46 6.11 -1.90 -3.07
N ALA A 47 5.74 -2.10 -1.80
CA ALA A 47 6.01 -3.34 -1.08
C ALA A 47 5.30 -4.56 -1.72
N ALA A 48 4.05 -4.39 -2.18
CA ALA A 48 3.33 -5.43 -2.90
C ALA A 48 3.99 -5.77 -4.23
N LEU A 49 4.36 -4.78 -5.04
CA LEU A 49 5.03 -5.00 -6.32
C LEU A 49 6.39 -5.69 -6.15
N LEU A 50 7.17 -5.30 -5.14
CA LEU A 50 8.42 -5.96 -4.79
C LEU A 50 8.20 -7.41 -4.35
N ALA A 51 7.23 -7.66 -3.47
CA ALA A 51 6.89 -9.01 -3.02
C ALA A 51 6.40 -9.90 -4.18
N TRP A 52 5.64 -9.34 -5.12
CA TRP A 52 5.20 -10.02 -6.34
C TRP A 52 6.38 -10.38 -7.26
N ALA A 53 7.30 -9.44 -7.47
CA ALA A 53 8.52 -9.69 -8.24
C ALA A 53 9.39 -10.78 -7.58
N ARG A 54 9.41 -10.85 -6.24
CA ARG A 54 10.09 -11.92 -5.49
C ARG A 54 9.37 -13.27 -5.60
N LEU A 55 8.04 -13.31 -5.49
CA LEU A 55 7.23 -14.51 -5.69
C LEU A 55 7.49 -15.14 -7.07
N LYS A 56 7.54 -14.32 -8.14
CA LYS A 56 7.86 -14.80 -9.49
C LYS A 56 9.27 -15.41 -9.62
N ARG A 57 10.21 -15.05 -8.74
CA ARG A 57 11.59 -15.55 -8.75
C ARG A 57 11.80 -16.75 -7.82
N GLY A 58 10.72 -17.34 -7.29
CA GLY A 58 10.80 -18.51 -6.41
C GLY A 58 11.04 -18.16 -4.94
N CYS A 59 10.73 -16.92 -4.53
CA CYS A 59 10.42 -16.70 -3.12
C CYS A 59 9.17 -17.52 -2.78
#